data_AF-G0VDG3-F1
#
_entry.id   AF-G0VDG3-F1
#
_cell.length_a   1.000
_cell.length_b   1.000
_cell.length_c   1.000
_cell.angle_alpha   90.00
_cell.angle_beta   90.00
_cell.angle_gamma   90.00
#
_symmetry.space_group_name_H-M   'P 1'
#
loop_
_entity.id
_entity.type
_entity.pdbx_description
1 polymer ?
#
loop_
_entity_poly.entity_id
_entity_poly.type
_entity_poly.pdbx_seq_one_letter_code
_entity_poly.pdbx_strand_id
1 'polypeptide(L)'
;MENIITQVPQNGAVPNGFINQSGLEQEDLSNYDNGNSLVHLNIQENHYFLTRDQLMTLPESLLLCLFPSGVFLDRADQVITNLTAEDEVFITNFPATCFEYIMEFYMKANDDLLNFPVLEQFPSIRNANNHTRYQHPQTQQQFEQDAILHENPSIIVLREDLDYYCVPQLEFEFEPLPEGRPPLDQYMKDDLLQHCMSQLKVAAGSYLLNQTSIFQGLYLSNKIHQHEVSQVPLHGSGKSSTLGPAEQHLMDMLCSSGFLPESQWGNRTQEFGKTIISSLSLCRLYNESTEDFRNAVTREMKNWKKNKDSNDGTKRFSMPIMEDGNSGRNIDDNVRNSVMIADDININSMPDDVYKLVPKPTINNKLLLFWRKPARKSWWSAENVELEVEIYGSIVNVNGVNKVVLRVPQENANANDNEFVTNTVKIPIKLHIRRVWTLELSVVGIQ
;
A
#
# COMPACT_ATOMS: atom_id res chain seq x y z
N MET A 1 3.64 4.57 52.11
CA MET A 1 2.94 5.20 50.96
C MET A 1 3.81 4.90 49.76
N GLU A 2 3.51 3.78 49.10
CA GLU A 2 4.31 3.25 48.00
C GLU A 2 3.39 3.04 46.78
N ASN A 3 4.00 3.28 45.62
CA ASN A 3 3.56 3.13 44.24
C ASN A 3 2.46 2.09 43.97
N ILE A 4 1.41 2.49 43.25
CA ILE A 4 0.51 1.57 42.54
C ILE A 4 0.78 1.71 41.04
N ILE A 5 1.52 0.72 40.55
CA ILE A 5 1.77 0.38 39.16
C ILE A 5 0.51 -0.26 38.56
N THR A 6 0.22 0.12 37.33
CA THR A 6 -0.71 -0.51 36.39
C THR A 6 -0.59 -2.05 36.39
N GLN A 7 -1.63 -2.74 36.87
CA GLN A 7 -1.82 -4.16 36.61
C GLN A 7 -2.98 -4.32 35.62
N VAL A 8 -2.70 -4.91 34.47
CA VAL A 8 -3.69 -5.40 33.51
C VAL A 8 -4.03 -6.84 33.92
N PRO A 9 -5.31 -7.23 34.09
CA PRO A 9 -5.64 -8.61 34.38
C PRO A 9 -5.32 -9.49 33.16
N GLN A 10 -4.43 -10.47 33.36
CA GLN A 10 -4.29 -11.62 32.46
C GLN A 10 -5.53 -12.50 32.60
N ASN A 11 -6.49 -12.33 31.69
CA ASN A 11 -7.46 -13.31 31.19
C ASN A 11 -8.68 -12.57 30.65
N GLY A 12 -8.58 -12.17 29.37
CA GLY A 12 -9.72 -11.77 28.56
C GLY A 12 -9.70 -12.61 27.30
N ALA A 13 -10.68 -13.51 27.17
CA ALA A 13 -10.87 -14.30 25.98
C ALA A 13 -10.97 -13.37 24.76
N VAL A 14 -10.13 -13.63 23.76
CA VAL A 14 -10.23 -12.99 22.45
C VAL A 14 -11.57 -13.46 21.84
N PRO A 15 -12.43 -12.58 21.31
CA PRO A 15 -13.58 -13.04 20.54
C PRO A 15 -13.03 -13.71 19.28
N ASN A 16 -13.12 -15.04 19.21
CA ASN A 16 -12.84 -15.82 18.01
C ASN A 16 -13.89 -15.48 16.96
N GLY A 17 -13.65 -14.43 16.19
CA GLY A 17 -14.55 -13.91 15.17
C GLY A 17 -14.25 -14.39 13.74
N PHE A 18 -13.45 -15.44 13.52
CA PHE A 18 -13.20 -15.94 12.14
C PHE A 18 -12.98 -17.47 12.01
N ILE A 19 -13.34 -18.28 13.02
CA ILE A 19 -13.15 -19.74 12.94
C ILE A 19 -14.46 -20.47 13.30
N ASN A 20 -15.18 -20.93 12.27
CA ASN A 20 -16.16 -22.01 12.44
C ASN A 20 -15.39 -23.32 12.69
N GLN A 21 -15.28 -23.75 13.95
CA GLN A 21 -15.07 -25.15 14.29
C GLN A 21 -16.44 -25.80 14.48
N SER A 22 -16.83 -26.67 13.55
CA SER A 22 -17.89 -27.64 13.78
C SER A 22 -17.35 -29.02 13.38
N GLY A 23 -16.89 -29.77 14.38
CA GLY A 23 -16.85 -31.22 14.31
C GLY A 23 -18.04 -31.76 15.07
N LEU A 24 -19.02 -32.34 14.37
CA LEU A 24 -19.81 -33.51 14.73
C LEU A 24 -20.55 -34.00 13.46
N GLU A 25 -20.79 -35.30 13.44
CA GLU A 25 -20.91 -36.16 12.25
C GLU A 25 -22.26 -36.10 11.51
N GLN A 26 -22.17 -36.37 10.21
CA GLN A 26 -23.17 -36.90 9.25
C GLN A 26 -24.20 -35.97 8.56
N GLU A 27 -24.09 -36.04 7.22
CA GLU A 27 -25.09 -35.80 6.15
C GLU A 27 -25.57 -34.36 5.91
N ASP A 28 -24.88 -33.64 4.99
CA ASP A 28 -25.56 -33.15 3.77
C ASP A 28 -24.58 -32.59 2.71
N LEU A 29 -24.83 -32.96 1.45
CA LEU A 29 -24.11 -32.57 0.24
C LEU A 29 -24.49 -31.14 -0.21
N SER A 30 -24.13 -30.11 0.56
CA SER A 30 -24.37 -28.70 0.18
C SER A 30 -23.26 -27.72 0.58
N ASN A 31 -22.07 -28.21 0.97
CA ASN A 31 -20.99 -27.35 1.47
C ASN A 31 -20.10 -26.69 0.38
N TYR A 32 -20.52 -26.71 -0.88
CA TYR A 32 -19.78 -26.08 -2.00
C TYR A 32 -20.11 -24.60 -2.23
N ASP A 33 -21.11 -24.04 -1.55
CA ASP A 33 -21.60 -22.67 -1.84
C ASP A 33 -21.11 -21.60 -0.86
N ASN A 34 -20.44 -21.98 0.24
CA ASN A 34 -20.11 -21.03 1.30
C ASN A 34 -18.99 -20.04 0.93
N GLY A 35 -18.12 -20.39 -0.03
CA GLY A 35 -17.05 -19.53 -0.55
C GLY A 35 -17.49 -18.53 -1.62
N ASN A 36 -18.61 -18.83 -2.30
CA ASN A 36 -19.17 -18.00 -3.36
C ASN A 36 -20.24 -17.03 -2.86
N SER A 37 -20.47 -16.98 -1.53
CA SER A 37 -21.43 -16.06 -0.93
C SER A 37 -21.03 -14.61 -1.22
N LEU A 38 -21.98 -13.85 -1.77
CA LEU A 38 -21.79 -12.46 -2.14
C LEU A 38 -21.75 -11.57 -0.89
N VAL A 39 -20.73 -10.73 -0.80
CA VAL A 39 -20.55 -9.73 0.24
C VAL A 39 -20.79 -8.35 -0.37
N HIS A 40 -21.74 -7.60 0.19
CA HIS A 40 -21.97 -6.20 -0.14
C HIS A 40 -21.23 -5.32 0.87
N LEU A 41 -20.20 -4.61 0.41
CA LEU A 41 -19.49 -3.60 1.18
C LEU A 41 -19.95 -2.21 0.74
N ASN A 42 -20.31 -1.36 1.68
CA ASN A 42 -20.49 0.07 1.48
C ASN A 42 -19.34 0.82 2.18
N ILE A 43 -18.40 1.33 1.40
CA ILE A 43 -17.22 2.07 1.88
C ILE A 43 -17.39 3.53 1.52
N GLN A 44 -17.63 4.39 2.52
CA GLN A 44 -17.88 5.83 2.33
C GLN A 44 -18.94 6.12 1.25
N GLU A 45 -20.07 5.41 1.29
CA GLU A 45 -21.18 5.49 0.31
C GLU A 45 -20.86 4.95 -1.09
N ASN A 46 -19.74 4.25 -1.26
CA ASN A 46 -19.42 3.52 -2.49
C ASN A 46 -19.72 2.04 -2.30
N HIS A 47 -20.50 1.47 -3.21
CA HIS A 47 -21.00 0.10 -3.11
C HIS A 47 -20.12 -0.87 -3.91
N TYR A 48 -19.61 -1.90 -3.24
CA TYR A 48 -18.81 -2.97 -3.82
C TYR A 48 -19.45 -4.32 -3.56
N PHE A 49 -19.42 -5.18 -4.57
CA PHE A 49 -19.97 -6.53 -4.51
C PHE A 49 -18.86 -7.51 -4.90
N LEU A 50 -18.48 -8.39 -3.98
CA LEU A 50 -17.42 -9.38 -4.17
C LEU A 50 -17.77 -10.66 -3.41
N THR A 51 -17.19 -11.78 -3.82
CA THR A 51 -17.40 -13.04 -3.09
C THR A 51 -16.60 -13.06 -1.79
N ARG A 52 -17.05 -13.88 -0.83
CA ARG A 52 -16.30 -14.13 0.40
C ARG A 52 -14.88 -14.59 0.10
N ASP A 53 -14.68 -15.49 -0.85
CA ASP A 53 -13.35 -15.96 -1.24
C ASP A 53 -12.46 -14.84 -1.75
N GLN A 54 -12.99 -13.93 -2.58
CA GLN A 54 -12.27 -12.75 -3.05
C GLN A 54 -11.81 -11.86 -1.88
N LEU A 55 -12.69 -11.63 -0.90
CA LEU A 55 -12.34 -10.86 0.29
C LEU A 55 -11.28 -11.57 1.15
N MET A 56 -11.39 -12.89 1.29
CA MET A 56 -10.47 -13.72 2.08
C MET A 56 -9.12 -13.98 1.38
N THR A 57 -8.93 -13.52 0.14
CA THR A 57 -7.60 -13.45 -0.49
C THR A 57 -6.72 -12.37 0.14
N LEU A 58 -7.32 -11.36 0.76
CA LEU A 58 -6.59 -10.30 1.44
C LEU A 58 -5.94 -10.85 2.72
N PRO A 59 -4.69 -10.45 3.04
CA PRO A 59 -4.06 -10.81 4.29
C PRO A 59 -4.83 -10.22 5.47
N GLU A 60 -4.79 -10.92 6.60
CA GLU A 60 -5.47 -10.53 7.85
C GLU A 60 -5.20 -9.07 8.21
N SER A 61 -3.98 -8.59 7.97
CA SER A 61 -3.59 -7.24 8.34
C SER A 61 -4.30 -6.13 7.54
N LEU A 62 -4.74 -6.42 6.31
CA LEU A 62 -5.58 -5.53 5.49
C LEU A 62 -7.06 -5.69 5.84
N LEU A 63 -7.51 -6.91 6.14
CA LEU A 63 -8.85 -7.15 6.66
C LEU A 63 -9.07 -6.41 7.99
N LEU A 64 -8.07 -6.35 8.87
CA LEU A 64 -8.12 -5.57 10.11
C LEU A 64 -8.12 -4.06 9.88
N CYS A 65 -7.67 -3.56 8.72
CA CYS A 65 -7.85 -2.16 8.37
C CYS A 65 -9.29 -1.86 7.93
N LEU A 66 -9.92 -2.79 7.21
CA LEU A 66 -11.31 -2.67 6.77
C LEU A 66 -12.30 -2.91 7.93
N PHE A 67 -11.98 -3.87 8.80
CA PHE A 67 -12.79 -4.33 9.93
C PHE A 67 -11.98 -4.29 11.22
N PRO A 68 -11.75 -3.10 11.83
CA PRO A 68 -10.88 -2.95 13.01
C PRO A 68 -11.26 -3.82 14.21
N SER A 69 -12.56 -4.09 14.37
CA SER A 69 -13.10 -4.93 15.45
C SER A 69 -13.12 -6.42 15.10
N GLY A 70 -12.71 -6.79 13.88
CA GLY A 70 -12.83 -8.16 13.37
C GLY A 70 -14.27 -8.64 13.18
N VAL A 71 -15.24 -7.72 13.09
CA VAL A 71 -16.66 -8.01 12.88
C VAL A 71 -17.24 -7.10 11.81
N PHE A 72 -18.30 -7.56 11.15
CA PHE A 72 -19.07 -6.75 10.20
C PHE A 72 -20.09 -5.89 10.95
N LEU A 73 -20.22 -4.64 10.51
CA LEU A 73 -21.13 -3.65 11.09
C LEU A 73 -22.10 -3.17 10.00
N ASP A 74 -23.36 -2.95 10.36
CA ASP A 74 -24.34 -2.28 9.51
C ASP A 74 -24.24 -0.75 9.62
N ARG A 75 -25.11 -0.03 8.90
CA ARG A 75 -25.19 1.44 8.93
C ARG A 75 -25.54 2.02 10.32
N ALA A 76 -26.11 1.21 11.21
CA ALA A 76 -26.45 1.58 12.58
C ALA A 76 -25.38 1.14 13.60
N ASP A 77 -24.19 0.76 13.14
CA ASP A 77 -23.09 0.22 13.94
C ASP A 77 -23.45 -1.07 14.73
N GLN A 78 -24.45 -1.82 14.27
CA GLN A 78 -24.80 -3.11 14.86
C GLN A 78 -24.01 -4.25 14.23
N VAL A 79 -23.61 -5.21 15.05
CA VAL A 79 -22.83 -6.36 14.61
C VAL A 79 -23.71 -7.30 13.78
N ILE A 80 -23.28 -7.56 12.54
CA ILE A 80 -23.88 -8.56 11.67
C ILE A 80 -23.27 -9.92 12.01
N THR A 81 -24.06 -10.81 12.59
CA THR A 81 -23.59 -12.14 13.03
C THR A 81 -23.61 -13.18 11.91
N ASN A 82 -24.64 -13.14 11.06
CA ASN A 82 -24.81 -14.03 9.91
C ASN A 82 -24.98 -13.18 8.65
N LEU A 83 -23.87 -12.98 7.92
CA LEU A 83 -23.89 -12.18 6.70
C LEU A 83 -24.68 -12.89 5.59
N THR A 84 -25.69 -12.21 5.07
CA THR A 84 -26.48 -12.59 3.89
C THR A 84 -26.19 -11.65 2.72
N ALA A 85 -26.59 -12.03 1.51
CA ALA A 85 -26.41 -11.21 0.31
C ALA A 85 -27.24 -9.91 0.29
N GLU A 86 -28.21 -9.78 1.20
CA GLU A 86 -29.05 -8.58 1.37
C GLU A 86 -28.46 -7.60 2.39
N ASP A 87 -27.50 -8.04 3.21
CA ASP A 87 -26.90 -7.22 4.25
C ASP A 87 -25.84 -6.28 3.68
N GLU A 88 -25.89 -5.02 4.12
CA GLU A 88 -24.90 -3.99 3.79
C GLU A 88 -23.87 -3.89 4.93
N VAL A 89 -22.61 -4.22 4.65
CA VAL A 89 -21.50 -3.97 5.59
C VAL A 89 -21.00 -2.54 5.39
N PHE A 90 -21.22 -1.68 6.38
CA PHE A 90 -20.93 -0.25 6.29
C PHE A 90 -19.57 0.10 6.91
N ILE A 91 -18.71 0.78 6.13
CA ILE A 91 -17.35 1.16 6.51
C ILE A 91 -17.16 2.67 6.29
N THR A 92 -17.04 3.42 7.38
CA THR A 92 -16.92 4.89 7.36
C THR A 92 -15.47 5.38 7.39
N ASN A 93 -14.60 4.67 8.11
CA ASN A 93 -13.23 5.11 8.43
C ASN A 93 -12.17 4.45 7.54
N PHE A 94 -12.52 4.09 6.31
CA PHE A 94 -11.58 3.55 5.32
C PHE A 94 -11.79 4.21 3.97
N PRO A 95 -10.76 4.74 3.30
CA PRO A 95 -10.93 5.41 2.01
C PRO A 95 -11.33 4.43 0.91
N ALA A 96 -12.41 4.72 0.19
CA ALA A 96 -12.89 3.91 -0.93
C ALA A 96 -11.80 3.69 -2.01
N THR A 97 -11.06 4.74 -2.37
CA THR A 97 -9.94 4.66 -3.33
C THR A 97 -8.79 3.76 -2.85
N CYS A 98 -8.60 3.62 -1.53
CA CYS A 98 -7.61 2.69 -0.97
C CYS A 98 -8.07 1.24 -1.17
N PHE A 99 -9.38 0.98 -1.03
CA PHE A 99 -9.95 -0.35 -1.25
C PHE A 99 -9.81 -0.76 -2.71
N GLU A 100 -10.18 0.12 -3.64
CA GLU A 100 -10.01 -0.10 -5.08
C GLU A 100 -8.55 -0.44 -5.44
N TYR A 101 -7.60 0.35 -4.92
CA TYR A 101 -6.17 0.11 -5.10
C TYR A 101 -5.72 -1.26 -4.56
N ILE A 102 -6.21 -1.68 -3.39
CA ILE A 102 -5.93 -3.01 -2.85
C ILE A 102 -6.49 -4.09 -3.76
N MET A 103 -7.76 -3.97 -4.12
CA MET A 103 -8.45 -4.98 -4.92
C MET A 103 -7.85 -5.13 -6.32
N GLU A 104 -7.36 -4.07 -6.95
CA GLU A 104 -6.67 -4.15 -8.24
C GLU A 104 -5.50 -5.14 -8.21
N PHE A 105 -4.64 -5.04 -7.18
CA PHE A 105 -3.48 -5.92 -7.02
C PHE A 105 -3.89 -7.37 -6.72
N TYR A 106 -4.83 -7.56 -5.79
CA TYR A 106 -5.22 -8.90 -5.34
C TYR A 106 -6.07 -9.64 -6.37
N MET A 107 -6.96 -8.95 -7.08
CA MET A 107 -7.73 -9.56 -8.16
C MET A 107 -6.82 -9.98 -9.31
N LYS A 108 -5.85 -9.15 -9.71
CA LYS A 108 -4.87 -9.55 -10.73
C LYS A 108 -4.01 -10.73 -10.28
N ALA A 109 -3.56 -10.72 -9.03
CA ALA A 109 -2.78 -11.82 -8.47
C ALA A 109 -3.56 -13.13 -8.39
N ASN A 110 -4.85 -13.05 -8.07
CA ASN A 110 -5.75 -14.20 -8.03
C ASN A 110 -6.09 -14.72 -9.43
N ASP A 111 -6.29 -13.82 -10.41
CA ASP A 111 -6.44 -14.18 -11.83
C ASP A 111 -5.21 -14.94 -12.34
N ASP A 112 -4.00 -14.44 -12.06
CA ASP A 112 -2.75 -15.11 -12.40
C ASP A 112 -2.66 -16.52 -11.78
N LEU A 113 -3.10 -16.68 -10.52
CA LEU A 113 -3.08 -17.96 -9.81
C LEU A 113 -4.03 -18.98 -10.46
N LEU A 114 -5.26 -18.57 -10.76
CA LEU A 114 -6.31 -19.47 -11.24
C LEU A 114 -6.16 -19.81 -12.73
N ASN A 115 -5.84 -18.82 -13.55
CA ASN A 115 -5.83 -18.97 -15.01
C ASN A 115 -4.45 -19.31 -15.56
N PHE A 116 -3.38 -19.02 -14.84
CA PHE A 116 -2.00 -19.22 -15.30
C PHE A 116 -1.08 -19.88 -14.25
N PRO A 117 -1.46 -21.04 -13.69
CA PRO A 117 -0.65 -21.72 -12.68
C PRO A 117 0.74 -22.08 -13.21
N VAL A 118 1.77 -21.62 -12.51
CA VAL A 118 3.19 -21.70 -12.94
C VAL A 118 3.62 -23.13 -13.29
N LEU A 119 3.21 -24.11 -12.48
CA LEU A 119 3.61 -25.52 -12.68
C LEU A 119 2.93 -26.19 -13.88
N GLU A 120 1.81 -25.66 -14.36
CA GLU A 120 1.13 -26.14 -15.57
C GLU A 120 1.68 -25.40 -16.80
N GLN A 121 1.90 -24.09 -16.68
CA GLN A 121 2.46 -23.26 -17.74
C GLN A 121 3.92 -23.64 -18.06
N PHE A 122 4.69 -24.05 -17.04
CA PHE A 122 6.12 -24.37 -17.17
C PHE A 122 6.47 -25.74 -16.55
N PRO A 123 6.16 -26.86 -17.23
CA PRO A 123 6.41 -28.21 -16.70
C PRO A 123 7.88 -28.51 -16.34
N SER A 124 8.83 -27.82 -16.99
CA SER A 124 10.26 -27.91 -16.67
C SER A 124 10.57 -27.52 -15.21
N ILE A 125 9.86 -26.53 -14.67
CA ILE A 125 10.03 -26.07 -13.28
C ILE A 125 9.57 -27.17 -12.31
N ARG A 126 8.40 -27.77 -12.58
CA ARG A 126 7.86 -28.88 -11.79
C ARG A 126 8.83 -30.07 -11.73
N ASN A 127 9.43 -30.42 -12.87
CA ASN A 127 10.38 -31.54 -12.96
C ASN A 127 11.68 -31.24 -12.21
N ALA A 128 12.21 -30.01 -12.30
CA ALA A 128 13.39 -29.59 -11.56
C ALA A 128 13.15 -29.65 -10.03
N ASN A 129 12.00 -29.16 -9.56
CA ASN A 129 11.64 -29.16 -8.13
C ASN A 129 11.47 -30.58 -7.57
N ASN A 130 10.94 -31.52 -8.37
CA ASN A 130 10.87 -32.92 -7.98
C ASN A 130 12.26 -33.56 -7.83
N HIS A 131 13.22 -33.20 -8.69
CA HIS A 131 14.56 -33.81 -8.65
C HIS A 131 15.38 -33.36 -7.43
N THR A 132 15.30 -32.08 -7.07
CA THR A 132 16.00 -31.50 -5.91
C THR A 132 15.44 -31.97 -4.57
N ARG A 133 14.13 -32.25 -4.49
CA ARG A 133 13.48 -32.73 -3.25
C ARG A 133 14.06 -34.06 -2.73
N TYR A 134 14.68 -34.88 -3.58
CA TYR A 134 15.29 -36.15 -3.16
C TYR A 134 16.75 -36.04 -2.67
N GLN A 135 17.34 -34.85 -2.64
CA GLN A 135 18.72 -34.63 -2.19
C GLN A 135 18.77 -33.86 -0.85
N HIS A 136 19.07 -34.61 0.23
CA HIS A 136 19.34 -34.17 1.61
C HIS A 136 18.23 -33.41 2.39
N PRO A 137 17.90 -33.85 3.63
CA PRO A 137 16.78 -33.29 4.42
C PRO A 137 17.02 -31.89 5.03
N GLN A 138 18.27 -31.42 5.23
CA GLN A 138 18.52 -30.08 5.77
C GLN A 138 18.36 -28.95 4.73
N THR A 139 18.53 -29.26 3.44
CA THR A 139 18.35 -28.34 2.31
C THR A 139 16.90 -28.26 1.81
N GLN A 140 16.04 -29.20 2.21
CA GLN A 140 14.64 -29.25 1.78
C GLN A 140 13.82 -28.05 2.25
N GLN A 141 13.93 -27.62 3.52
CA GLN A 141 13.12 -26.51 4.04
C GLN A 141 13.40 -25.18 3.35
N GLN A 142 14.67 -24.89 3.06
CA GLN A 142 15.05 -23.65 2.39
C GLN A 142 14.62 -23.68 0.91
N PHE A 143 14.71 -24.84 0.26
CA PHE A 143 14.26 -25.01 -1.12
C PHE A 143 12.74 -24.87 -1.26
N GLU A 144 11.96 -25.44 -0.34
CA GLU A 144 10.49 -25.31 -0.34
C GLU A 144 10.05 -23.85 -0.12
N GLN A 145 10.74 -23.13 0.75
CA GLN A 145 10.52 -21.70 0.97
C GLN A 145 10.80 -20.87 -0.28
N ASP A 146 11.93 -21.10 -0.94
CA ASP A 146 12.28 -20.41 -2.18
C ASP A 146 11.29 -20.75 -3.30
N ALA A 147 10.86 -22.01 -3.42
CA ALA A 147 9.89 -22.45 -4.42
C ALA A 147 8.53 -21.71 -4.27
N ILE A 148 8.08 -21.45 -3.04
CA ILE A 148 6.82 -20.73 -2.79
C ILE A 148 6.80 -19.38 -3.50
N LEU A 149 7.89 -18.60 -3.44
CA LEU A 149 7.96 -17.27 -4.05
C LEU A 149 8.02 -17.31 -5.58
N HIS A 150 8.45 -18.42 -6.16
CA HIS A 150 8.53 -18.62 -7.61
C HIS A 150 7.24 -19.22 -8.19
N GLU A 151 6.57 -20.08 -7.42
CA GLU A 151 5.36 -20.77 -7.85
C GLU A 151 4.10 -19.92 -7.64
N ASN A 152 4.11 -19.03 -6.64
CA ASN A 152 2.90 -18.33 -6.22
C ASN A 152 2.99 -16.82 -6.43
N PRO A 153 1.91 -16.22 -6.96
CA PRO A 153 1.58 -14.81 -6.81
C PRO A 153 1.93 -14.22 -5.43
N SER A 154 2.92 -13.32 -5.38
CA SER A 154 3.34 -12.68 -4.13
C SER A 154 3.21 -11.15 -4.19
N ILE A 155 2.70 -10.53 -3.13
CA ILE A 155 2.49 -9.08 -3.00
C ILE A 155 3.17 -8.62 -1.72
N ILE A 156 4.00 -7.58 -1.82
CA ILE A 156 4.53 -6.85 -0.68
C ILE A 156 3.52 -5.80 -0.27
N VAL A 157 3.13 -5.81 1.00
CA VAL A 157 2.24 -4.83 1.63
C VAL A 157 3.09 -3.94 2.54
N LEU A 158 3.26 -2.68 2.15
CA LEU A 158 3.94 -1.67 2.95
C LEU A 158 2.93 -0.65 3.45
N ARG A 159 2.83 -0.50 4.77
CA ARG A 159 1.96 0.48 5.43
C ARG A 159 2.77 1.45 6.28
N GLU A 160 2.29 2.68 6.37
CA GLU A 160 2.78 3.69 7.31
C GLU A 160 1.60 4.27 8.10
N ASP A 161 1.70 4.22 9.42
CA ASP A 161 0.89 5.04 10.32
C ASP A 161 1.78 6.19 10.84
N LEU A 162 1.37 7.42 10.54
CA LEU A 162 2.10 8.63 10.87
C LEU A 162 1.28 9.47 11.85
N ASP A 163 1.78 9.62 13.08
CA ASP A 163 1.25 10.58 14.05
C ASP A 163 2.07 11.87 13.98
N TYR A 164 1.41 13.04 14.01
CA TYR A 164 2.10 14.31 14.07
C TYR A 164 1.58 15.23 15.17
N TYR A 165 2.50 16.05 15.71
CA TYR A 165 2.25 16.97 16.82
C TYR A 165 2.77 18.35 16.43
N CYS A 166 1.86 19.34 16.43
CA CYS A 166 2.15 20.71 16.06
C CYS A 166 2.54 21.53 17.30
N VAL A 167 3.76 22.07 17.31
CA VAL A 167 4.23 22.99 18.36
C VAL A 167 4.50 24.37 17.74
N PRO A 168 3.58 25.34 17.89
CA PRO A 168 3.80 26.71 17.45
C PRO A 168 5.07 27.31 18.06
N GLN A 169 5.81 28.08 17.26
CA GLN A 169 7.03 28.77 17.72
C GLN A 169 6.80 30.25 18.05
N LEU A 170 5.58 30.75 17.87
CA LEU A 170 5.17 32.11 18.24
C LEU A 170 4.30 32.10 19.50
N GLU A 171 4.38 33.18 20.27
CA GLU A 171 3.47 33.43 21.38
C GLU A 171 2.08 33.87 20.87
N PHE A 172 1.04 33.50 21.62
CA PHE A 172 -0.33 33.89 21.36
C PHE A 172 -0.77 35.02 22.29
N GLU A 173 -1.38 36.04 21.72
CA GLU A 173 -2.03 37.14 22.44
C GLU A 173 -3.48 37.29 21.95
N PHE A 174 -4.31 38.00 22.72
CA PHE A 174 -5.73 38.18 22.42
C PHE A 174 -6.05 39.67 22.29
N GLU A 175 -6.68 40.06 21.19
CA GLU A 175 -7.14 41.42 20.96
C GLU A 175 -8.22 41.78 22.00
N PRO A 176 -8.09 42.90 22.72
CA PRO A 176 -9.10 43.33 23.67
C PRO A 176 -10.40 43.70 22.96
N LEU A 177 -11.53 43.50 23.65
CA LEU A 177 -12.83 43.94 23.14
C LEU A 177 -12.91 45.48 23.09
N PRO A 178 -13.76 46.05 22.21
CA PRO A 178 -13.98 47.49 22.15
C PRO A 178 -14.37 48.11 23.50
N GLU A 179 -14.07 49.40 23.67
CA GLU A 179 -14.37 50.14 24.90
C GLU A 179 -15.83 49.96 25.35
N GLY A 180 -16.01 49.72 26.65
CA GLY A 180 -17.32 49.50 27.27
C GLY A 180 -17.77 48.03 27.34
N ARG A 181 -17.02 47.08 26.79
CA ARG A 181 -17.24 45.64 27.01
C ARG A 181 -16.31 45.07 28.10
N PRO A 182 -16.73 44.01 28.81
CA PRO A 182 -15.83 43.32 29.74
C PRO A 182 -14.64 42.71 28.98
N PRO A 183 -13.49 42.48 29.64
CA PRO A 183 -12.37 41.75 29.04
C PRO A 183 -12.82 40.36 28.54
N LEU A 184 -12.11 39.80 27.55
CA LEU A 184 -12.34 38.41 27.15
C LEU A 184 -12.17 37.50 28.36
N ASP A 185 -13.19 36.68 28.61
CA ASP A 185 -13.11 35.62 29.60
C ASP A 185 -12.19 34.49 29.13
N GLN A 186 -11.92 33.54 30.02
CA GLN A 186 -11.04 32.42 29.70
C GLN A 186 -11.66 31.48 28.65
N TYR A 187 -12.98 31.33 28.64
CA TYR A 187 -13.69 30.43 27.73
C TYR A 187 -13.53 30.88 26.27
N MET A 188 -13.75 32.17 25.99
CA MET A 188 -13.57 32.73 24.66
C MET A 188 -12.11 32.65 24.18
N LYS A 189 -11.14 32.79 25.09
CA LYS A 189 -9.71 32.64 24.76
C LYS A 189 -9.37 31.19 24.38
N ASP A 190 -9.89 30.23 25.14
CA ASP A 190 -9.69 28.81 24.88
C ASP A 190 -10.33 28.41 23.54
N ASP A 191 -11.52 28.90 23.23
CA ASP A 191 -12.19 28.66 21.93
C ASP A 191 -11.40 29.22 20.74
N LEU A 192 -10.91 30.46 20.85
CA LEU A 192 -10.06 31.08 19.81
C LEU A 192 -8.76 30.30 19.60
N LEU A 193 -8.11 29.89 20.70
CA LEU A 193 -6.90 29.09 20.65
C LEU A 193 -7.17 27.70 20.04
N GLN A 194 -8.27 27.07 20.42
CA GLN A 194 -8.66 25.76 19.90
C GLN A 194 -8.95 25.81 18.39
N HIS A 195 -9.64 26.86 17.92
CA HIS A 195 -9.82 27.10 16.49
C HIS A 195 -8.48 27.26 15.77
N CYS A 196 -7.59 28.14 16.27
CA CYS A 196 -6.27 28.35 15.67
C CYS A 196 -5.44 27.05 15.64
N MET A 197 -5.44 26.28 16.72
CA MET A 197 -4.71 25.01 16.81
C MET A 197 -5.32 23.94 15.90
N SER A 198 -6.65 23.93 15.71
CA SER A 198 -7.31 23.06 14.76
C SER A 198 -6.87 23.37 13.32
N GLN A 199 -6.87 24.65 12.93
CA GLN A 199 -6.41 25.09 11.62
C GLN A 199 -4.94 24.76 11.37
N LEU A 200 -4.09 24.94 12.38
CA LEU A 200 -2.68 24.51 12.35
C LEU A 200 -2.51 23.01 12.11
N LYS A 201 -3.32 22.17 12.79
CA LYS A 201 -3.28 20.72 12.62
C LYS A 201 -3.73 20.30 11.22
N VAL A 202 -4.74 20.97 10.65
CA VAL A 202 -5.21 20.73 9.28
C VAL A 202 -4.15 21.15 8.26
N ALA A 203 -3.54 22.32 8.42
CA ALA A 203 -2.47 22.79 7.56
C ALA A 203 -1.23 21.87 7.62
N ALA A 204 -0.87 21.39 8.83
CA ALA A 204 0.21 20.44 9.02
C ALA A 204 -0.08 19.08 8.37
N GLY A 205 -1.31 18.59 8.51
CA GLY A 205 -1.76 17.37 7.84
C GLY A 205 -1.64 17.51 6.32
N SER A 206 -2.14 18.61 5.76
CA SER A 206 -2.05 18.92 4.32
C SER A 206 -0.60 18.98 3.82
N TYR A 207 0.29 19.62 4.59
CA TYR A 207 1.73 19.64 4.29
C TYR A 207 2.34 18.22 4.25
N LEU A 208 2.01 17.38 5.23
CA LEU A 208 2.53 16.00 5.34
C LEU A 208 1.88 15.02 4.35
N LEU A 209 0.66 15.28 3.88
CA LEU A 209 0.00 14.54 2.81
C LEU A 209 0.73 14.74 1.48
N ASN A 210 1.23 15.94 1.22
CA ASN A 210 2.03 16.24 0.02
C ASN A 210 3.41 15.57 0.00
N GLN A 211 3.87 15.01 1.14
CA GLN A 211 5.07 14.19 1.19
C GLN A 211 4.76 12.75 0.74
N THR A 212 4.72 12.54 -0.57
CA THR A 212 4.24 11.28 -1.16
C THR A 212 5.30 10.20 -1.32
N SER A 213 6.60 10.52 -1.26
CA SER A 213 7.67 9.54 -1.42
C SER A 213 7.69 8.52 -0.28
N ILE A 214 7.77 7.23 -0.63
CA ILE A 214 7.86 6.13 0.34
C ILE A 214 9.13 6.29 1.18
N PHE A 215 10.30 6.44 0.55
CA PHE A 215 11.58 6.38 1.26
C PHE A 215 11.96 7.66 2.00
N GLN A 216 11.24 8.77 1.79
CA GLN A 216 11.50 10.05 2.47
C GLN A 216 11.55 9.89 4.00
N GLY A 217 10.64 9.11 4.58
CA GLY A 217 10.60 8.86 6.02
C GLY A 217 11.86 8.20 6.58
N LEU A 218 12.53 7.32 5.81
CA LEU A 218 13.78 6.67 6.20
C LEU A 218 14.95 7.65 6.21
N TYR A 219 15.01 8.58 5.27
CA TYR A 219 16.05 9.61 5.27
C TYR A 219 15.93 10.58 6.46
N LEU A 220 14.73 10.73 7.00
CA LEU A 220 14.44 11.57 8.16
C LEU A 220 14.68 10.86 9.50
N SER A 221 14.66 9.52 9.54
CA SER A 221 14.84 8.76 10.79
C SER A 221 16.18 9.05 11.48
N ASN A 222 17.20 9.39 10.69
CA ASN A 222 18.56 9.61 11.19
C ASN A 222 18.85 11.07 11.59
N LYS A 223 17.91 11.99 11.37
CA LYS A 223 18.14 13.43 11.57
C LYS A 223 17.96 13.90 13.02
N ILE A 224 17.25 13.16 13.88
CA ILE A 224 17.11 13.52 15.30
C ILE A 224 18.47 13.58 15.99
N HIS A 225 19.35 12.62 15.73
CA HIS A 225 20.64 12.54 16.39
C HIS A 225 21.66 13.58 15.92
N GLN A 226 21.46 14.22 14.76
CA GLN A 226 22.40 15.20 14.22
C GLN A 226 22.17 16.62 14.76
N HIS A 227 20.93 16.96 15.12
CA HIS A 227 20.60 18.31 15.59
C HIS A 227 20.95 18.57 17.06
N GLU A 228 21.12 17.55 17.90
CA GLU A 228 21.54 17.73 19.30
C GLU A 228 23.05 17.96 19.47
N VAL A 229 23.87 17.57 18.47
CA VAL A 229 25.35 17.58 18.60
C VAL A 229 26.01 18.72 17.82
N SER A 230 25.26 19.59 17.12
CA SER A 230 25.86 20.66 16.30
C SER A 230 25.09 21.97 16.37
N GLN A 231 25.34 22.74 17.43
CA GLN A 231 25.07 24.19 17.48
C GLN A 231 26.13 24.98 16.67
N VAL A 232 26.29 24.67 15.38
CA VAL A 232 27.12 25.49 14.48
C VAL A 232 26.31 25.79 13.22
N PRO A 233 26.17 27.07 12.82
CA PRO A 233 25.37 27.44 11.65
C PRO A 233 26.08 26.96 10.38
N LEU A 234 25.45 26.04 9.66
CA LEU A 234 26.01 25.47 8.43
C LEU A 234 25.52 26.27 7.21
N HIS A 235 26.31 27.26 6.80
CA HIS A 235 26.31 27.74 5.43
C HIS A 235 26.88 26.63 4.53
N GLY A 236 26.08 26.14 3.58
CA GLY A 236 26.53 25.48 2.35
C GLY A 236 27.23 24.12 2.49
N SER A 237 26.50 23.03 2.21
CA SER A 237 26.98 21.89 1.41
C SER A 237 25.87 20.83 1.32
N GLY A 238 25.48 20.48 0.10
CA GLY A 238 24.51 19.41 -0.19
C GLY A 238 25.06 18.04 0.19
N LYS A 239 25.06 17.73 1.49
CA LYS A 239 25.28 16.37 1.98
C LYS A 239 24.03 15.55 1.66
N SER A 240 24.17 14.70 0.64
CA SER A 240 23.32 13.53 0.40
C SER A 240 22.93 12.91 1.75
N SER A 241 21.63 12.84 2.04
CA SER A 241 21.10 12.15 3.21
C SER A 241 21.44 10.67 3.10
N THR A 242 22.54 10.24 3.74
CA THR A 242 22.93 8.83 3.75
C THR A 242 22.06 8.06 4.75
N LEU A 243 21.46 6.96 4.29
CA LEU A 243 20.76 6.02 5.16
C LEU A 243 21.75 5.29 6.06
N GLY A 244 21.27 4.85 7.23
CA GLY A 244 22.04 3.93 8.07
C GLY A 244 22.08 2.54 7.41
N PRO A 245 22.98 1.64 7.84
CA PRO A 245 23.13 0.33 7.21
C PRO A 245 21.85 -0.49 7.17
N ALA A 246 21.02 -0.41 8.22
CA ALA A 246 19.75 -1.14 8.31
C ALA A 246 18.68 -0.53 7.39
N GLU A 247 18.57 0.80 7.36
CA GLU A 247 17.64 1.51 6.47
C GLU A 247 18.01 1.30 4.99
N GLN A 248 19.30 1.35 4.66
CA GLN A 248 19.79 1.11 3.31
C GLN A 248 19.46 -0.32 2.88
N HIS A 249 19.76 -1.32 3.71
CA HIS A 249 19.43 -2.70 3.38
C HIS A 249 17.91 -2.94 3.25
N LEU A 250 17.07 -2.26 4.03
CA LEU A 250 15.62 -2.30 3.87
C LEU A 250 15.19 -1.69 2.53
N MET A 251 15.71 -0.52 2.19
CA MET A 251 15.45 0.14 0.91
C MET A 251 15.90 -0.74 -0.27
N ASP A 252 17.11 -1.29 -0.22
CA ASP A 252 17.65 -2.17 -1.27
C ASP A 252 16.78 -3.43 -1.43
N MET A 253 16.33 -4.02 -0.33
CA MET A 253 15.44 -5.18 -0.35
C MET A 253 14.09 -4.84 -0.99
N LEU A 254 13.47 -3.72 -0.62
CA LEU A 254 12.22 -3.26 -1.24
C LEU A 254 12.42 -2.93 -2.73
N CYS A 255 13.53 -2.29 -3.10
CA CYS A 255 13.81 -1.96 -4.48
C CYS A 255 14.07 -3.21 -5.33
N SER A 256 14.80 -4.19 -4.80
CA SER A 256 15.00 -5.48 -5.47
C SER A 256 13.70 -6.26 -5.71
N SER A 257 12.64 -5.90 -5.00
CA SER A 257 11.34 -6.57 -5.05
C SER A 257 10.31 -5.84 -5.93
N GLY A 258 10.65 -4.69 -6.50
CA GLY A 258 9.82 -3.96 -7.46
C GLY A 258 9.50 -2.50 -7.09
N PHE A 259 9.83 -2.03 -5.88
CA PHE A 259 9.80 -0.60 -5.60
C PHE A 259 10.96 0.12 -6.32
N LEU A 260 10.80 1.42 -6.56
CA LEU A 260 11.83 2.29 -7.10
C LEU A 260 12.19 3.36 -6.07
N PRO A 261 13.42 3.91 -6.06
CA PRO A 261 13.80 4.99 -5.15
C PRO A 261 12.84 6.19 -5.14
N GLU A 262 12.19 6.45 -6.26
CA GLU A 262 11.19 7.49 -6.49
C GLU A 262 9.73 7.05 -6.26
N SER A 263 9.50 5.80 -5.84
CA SER A 263 8.16 5.29 -5.58
C SER A 263 7.41 6.15 -4.56
N GLN A 264 6.13 6.37 -4.87
CA GLN A 264 5.21 7.12 -4.03
C GLN A 264 4.22 6.18 -3.33
N TRP A 265 3.63 6.66 -2.25
CA TRP A 265 2.54 5.97 -1.58
C TRP A 265 1.34 5.81 -2.53
N GLY A 266 0.85 4.59 -2.69
CA GLY A 266 -0.29 4.30 -3.57
C GLY A 266 -1.60 4.85 -3.02
N ASN A 267 -1.75 4.81 -1.69
CA ASN A 267 -2.73 5.57 -0.95
C ASN A 267 -2.05 6.31 0.21
N ARG A 268 -2.50 7.53 0.49
CA ARG A 268 -2.07 8.34 1.64
C ARG A 268 -3.22 9.25 2.05
N THR A 269 -3.80 9.01 3.22
CA THR A 269 -5.01 9.70 3.66
C THR A 269 -4.88 10.14 5.11
N GLN A 270 -5.36 11.35 5.42
CA GLN A 270 -5.45 11.84 6.79
C GLN A 270 -6.79 11.41 7.38
N GLU A 271 -6.77 10.85 8.60
CA GLU A 271 -8.01 10.55 9.32
C GLU A 271 -8.74 11.84 9.73
N PHE A 272 -10.04 11.90 9.48
CA PHE A 272 -10.84 13.09 9.76
C PHE A 272 -10.78 13.49 11.24
N GLY A 273 -10.48 14.77 11.49
CA GLY A 273 -10.38 15.33 12.84
C GLY A 273 -9.18 14.85 13.67
N LYS A 274 -8.29 14.03 13.09
CA LYS A 274 -7.12 13.48 13.78
C LYS A 274 -5.83 13.98 13.14
N THR A 275 -4.75 13.91 13.92
CA THR A 275 -3.38 14.20 13.48
C THR A 275 -2.65 12.91 13.10
N ILE A 276 -3.34 12.08 12.32
CA ILE A 276 -2.87 10.76 11.88
C ILE A 276 -3.00 10.70 10.35
N ILE A 277 -1.94 10.23 9.69
CA ILE A 277 -1.94 9.92 8.26
C ILE A 277 -1.63 8.44 8.10
N SER A 278 -2.51 7.72 7.43
CA SER A 278 -2.28 6.33 7.05
C SER A 278 -1.90 6.27 5.57
N SER A 279 -0.87 5.48 5.27
CA SER A 279 -0.40 5.26 3.90
C SER A 279 -0.24 3.78 3.60
N LEU A 280 -0.47 3.41 2.35
CA LEU A 280 -0.42 2.03 1.90
C LEU A 280 0.13 1.97 0.48
N SER A 281 1.11 1.09 0.28
CA SER A 281 1.65 0.76 -1.04
C SER A 281 1.77 -0.74 -1.19
N LEU A 282 1.34 -1.23 -2.35
CA LEU A 282 1.46 -2.62 -2.75
C LEU A 282 2.50 -2.73 -3.85
N CYS A 283 3.27 -3.81 -3.82
CA CYS A 283 4.20 -4.13 -4.90
C CYS A 283 4.06 -5.60 -5.27
N ARG A 284 3.74 -5.85 -6.53
CA ARG A 284 3.70 -7.20 -7.10
C ARG A 284 5.14 -7.68 -7.28
N LEU A 285 5.50 -8.77 -6.62
CA LEU A 285 6.84 -9.35 -6.76
C LEU A 285 6.98 -9.92 -8.18
N TYR A 286 8.02 -9.50 -8.90
CA TYR A 286 8.33 -10.06 -10.21
C TYR A 286 8.81 -11.51 -10.07
N ASN A 287 7.99 -12.45 -10.52
CA ASN A 287 8.26 -13.88 -10.53
C ASN A 287 7.59 -14.56 -11.74
N GLU A 288 7.69 -15.87 -11.81
CA GLU A 288 7.18 -16.69 -12.91
C GLU A 288 5.65 -16.65 -13.05
N SER A 289 4.94 -16.28 -11.98
CA SER A 289 3.48 -16.10 -11.99
C SER A 289 3.03 -14.77 -12.62
N THR A 290 3.94 -13.84 -12.90
CA THR A 290 3.58 -12.54 -13.48
C THR A 290 3.32 -12.62 -14.98
N GLU A 291 2.40 -11.80 -15.46
CA GLU A 291 2.14 -11.65 -16.90
C GLU A 291 3.38 -11.23 -17.69
N ASP A 292 4.20 -10.34 -17.14
CA ASP A 292 5.45 -9.89 -17.77
C ASP A 292 6.42 -11.04 -18.03
N PHE A 293 6.58 -11.95 -17.06
CA PHE A 293 7.41 -13.14 -17.25
C PHE A 293 6.83 -14.06 -18.33
N ARG A 294 5.51 -14.33 -18.30
CA ARG A 294 4.84 -15.16 -19.32
C ARG A 294 5.00 -14.57 -20.73
N ASN A 295 4.87 -13.25 -20.86
CA ASN A 295 5.05 -12.53 -22.12
C ASN A 295 6.48 -12.61 -22.62
N ALA A 296 7.47 -12.45 -21.72
CA ALA A 296 8.88 -12.61 -22.06
C ALA A 296 9.18 -14.03 -22.57
N VAL A 297 8.70 -15.07 -21.87
CA VAL A 297 8.88 -16.46 -22.31
C VAL A 297 8.23 -16.70 -23.66
N THR A 298 7.00 -16.24 -23.86
CA THR A 298 6.27 -16.39 -25.13
C THR A 298 7.03 -15.74 -26.29
N ARG A 299 7.60 -14.55 -26.06
CA ARG A 299 8.38 -13.82 -27.07
C ARG A 299 9.67 -14.58 -27.43
N GLU A 300 10.45 -14.99 -26.44
CA GLU A 300 11.71 -15.70 -26.69
C GLU A 300 11.47 -17.09 -27.29
N MET A 301 10.38 -17.75 -26.92
CA MET A 301 9.99 -19.03 -27.51
C MET A 301 9.67 -18.89 -29.01
N LYS A 302 8.97 -17.82 -29.42
CA LYS A 302 8.73 -17.51 -30.84
C LYS A 302 10.04 -17.26 -31.59
N ASN A 303 10.96 -16.50 -31.01
CA ASN A 303 12.28 -16.25 -31.59
C ASN A 303 13.10 -17.54 -31.75
N TRP A 304 13.11 -18.40 -30.73
CA TRP A 304 13.83 -19.66 -30.74
C TRP A 304 13.32 -20.61 -31.83
N LYS A 305 11.98 -20.74 -31.97
CA LYS A 305 11.37 -21.57 -33.04
C LYS A 305 11.76 -21.04 -34.42
N LYS A 306 11.65 -19.73 -34.66
CA LYS A 306 12.02 -19.10 -35.94
C LYS A 306 13.49 -19.36 -36.31
N ASN A 307 14.39 -19.28 -35.34
CA ASN A 307 15.81 -19.57 -35.57
C ASN A 307 16.08 -21.05 -35.84
N LYS A 308 15.35 -21.96 -35.19
CA LYS A 308 15.45 -23.41 -35.44
C LYS A 308 14.99 -23.76 -36.85
N ASP A 309 13.86 -23.21 -37.29
CA ASP A 309 13.31 -23.44 -38.64
C ASP A 309 14.21 -22.83 -39.73
N SER A 310 14.81 -21.67 -39.46
CA SER A 310 15.79 -21.05 -40.37
C SER A 310 17.06 -21.88 -40.54
N ASN A 311 17.51 -22.56 -39.48
CA ASN A 311 18.72 -23.38 -39.50
C ASN A 311 18.48 -24.76 -40.15
N ASP A 312 17.26 -25.30 -40.04
CA ASP A 312 16.85 -26.55 -40.70
C ASP A 312 16.50 -26.35 -42.19
N GLY A 313 16.08 -25.14 -42.58
CA GLY A 313 15.84 -24.75 -43.97
C GLY A 313 17.10 -24.73 -44.86
N THR A 314 18.29 -24.53 -44.28
CA THR A 314 19.57 -24.52 -45.02
C THR A 314 20.11 -25.91 -45.41
N LYS A 315 19.43 -27.01 -45.05
CA LYS A 315 19.84 -28.39 -45.40
C LYS A 315 18.99 -29.08 -46.46
N ARG A 316 18.10 -28.36 -47.17
CA ARG A 316 17.39 -28.91 -48.34
C ARG A 316 17.98 -28.36 -49.64
N PHE A 317 19.00 -29.05 -50.17
CA PHE A 317 19.37 -28.95 -51.58
C PHE A 317 18.12 -29.24 -52.43
N SER A 318 17.57 -28.21 -53.05
CA SER A 318 16.48 -28.32 -54.00
C SER A 318 17.09 -28.27 -55.40
N MET A 319 16.94 -29.35 -56.18
CA MET A 319 17.23 -29.34 -57.61
C MET A 319 16.29 -28.35 -58.33
N PRO A 320 16.74 -27.69 -59.41
CA PRO A 320 15.92 -26.73 -60.13
C PRO A 320 14.86 -27.47 -60.96
N ILE A 321 13.60 -27.07 -60.82
CA ILE A 321 12.53 -27.38 -61.77
C ILE A 321 12.07 -26.06 -62.39
N MET A 322 11.95 -26.10 -63.71
CA MET A 322 11.75 -24.98 -64.62
C MET A 322 10.41 -24.28 -64.42
N GLU A 323 10.42 -22.98 -64.74
CA GLU A 323 9.26 -22.09 -64.82
C GLU A 323 8.15 -22.62 -65.73
N ASP A 324 6.91 -22.38 -65.33
CA ASP A 324 5.91 -21.83 -66.25
C ASP A 324 4.92 -20.95 -65.47
N GLY A 325 4.62 -19.78 -66.02
CA GLY A 325 3.93 -18.70 -65.33
C GLY A 325 2.41 -18.83 -65.30
N ASN A 326 1.75 -18.10 -64.38
CA ASN A 326 0.68 -17.17 -64.74
C ASN A 326 0.32 -16.22 -63.59
N SER A 327 -0.13 -15.05 -64.02
CA SER A 327 -0.55 -13.83 -63.34
C SER A 327 -1.78 -13.99 -62.43
N GLY A 328 -1.91 -13.13 -61.42
CA GLY A 328 -3.18 -12.89 -60.73
C GLY A 328 -3.07 -12.05 -59.47
N ARG A 329 -3.30 -10.74 -59.59
CA ARG A 329 -3.45 -9.78 -58.49
C ARG A 329 -4.71 -10.08 -57.67
N ASN A 330 -4.69 -9.81 -56.36
CA ASN A 330 -5.67 -8.91 -55.74
C ASN A 330 -5.24 -8.46 -54.33
N ILE A 331 -5.71 -7.26 -54.05
CA ILE A 331 -5.45 -6.36 -52.93
C ILE A 331 -6.71 -6.35 -52.03
N ASP A 332 -6.49 -5.98 -50.77
CA ASP A 332 -7.42 -5.65 -49.68
C ASP A 332 -8.03 -6.81 -48.88
N ASP A 333 -7.68 -6.87 -47.59
CA ASP A 333 -8.63 -6.48 -46.55
C ASP A 333 -7.93 -6.19 -45.21
N ASN A 334 -8.16 -4.97 -44.73
CA ASN A 334 -7.70 -4.44 -43.47
C ASN A 334 -8.86 -4.56 -42.47
N VAL A 335 -8.88 -5.61 -41.66
CA VAL A 335 -9.85 -5.79 -40.57
C VAL A 335 -9.12 -6.16 -39.28
N ARG A 336 -9.36 -5.32 -38.28
CA ARG A 336 -9.06 -5.47 -36.85
C ARG A 336 -9.16 -6.93 -36.40
N ASN A 337 -8.06 -7.48 -35.88
CA ASN A 337 -8.10 -8.70 -35.05
C ASN A 337 -7.34 -8.46 -33.74
N SER A 338 -8.08 -7.93 -32.76
CA SER A 338 -7.91 -8.26 -31.36
C SER A 338 -8.56 -9.64 -31.17
N VAL A 339 -7.85 -10.70 -31.54
CA VAL A 339 -8.29 -12.08 -31.29
C VAL A 339 -7.16 -12.77 -30.56
N MET A 340 -7.47 -13.20 -29.34
CA MET A 340 -6.70 -14.11 -28.51
C MET A 340 -6.18 -15.26 -29.39
N ILE A 341 -4.88 -15.26 -29.67
CA ILE A 341 -4.22 -16.40 -30.30
C ILE A 341 -3.96 -17.41 -29.18
N ALA A 342 -4.97 -18.22 -28.90
CA ALA A 342 -4.78 -19.56 -28.36
C ALA A 342 -4.28 -20.44 -29.53
N ASP A 343 -3.04 -20.20 -29.98
CA ASP A 343 -2.35 -21.19 -30.79
C ASP A 343 -1.89 -22.28 -29.82
N ASP A 344 -2.39 -23.49 -30.01
CA ASP A 344 -1.94 -24.72 -29.38
C ASP A 344 -0.40 -24.80 -29.42
N ILE A 345 0.24 -24.36 -28.32
CA ILE A 345 1.66 -24.56 -28.12
C ILE A 345 1.83 -26.05 -27.86
N ASN A 346 2.14 -26.82 -28.91
CA ASN A 346 2.55 -28.21 -28.77
C ASN A 346 3.74 -28.29 -27.79
N ILE A 347 3.45 -28.76 -26.57
CA ILE A 347 4.33 -28.75 -25.39
C ILE A 347 5.59 -29.62 -25.63
N ASN A 348 5.56 -30.50 -26.65
CA ASN A 348 6.66 -31.41 -26.97
C ASN A 348 7.88 -30.77 -27.65
N SER A 349 7.89 -29.45 -27.91
CA SER A 349 9.03 -28.76 -28.53
C SER A 349 9.66 -27.68 -27.64
N MET A 350 9.29 -27.59 -26.36
CA MET A 350 9.88 -26.61 -25.45
C MET A 350 11.31 -27.04 -25.08
N PRO A 351 12.27 -26.11 -24.94
CA PRO A 351 13.54 -26.45 -24.31
C PRO A 351 13.27 -27.09 -22.93
N ASP A 352 14.04 -28.11 -22.55
CA ASP A 352 13.85 -28.83 -21.28
C ASP A 352 13.88 -27.93 -20.02
N ASP A 353 14.35 -26.70 -20.18
CA ASP A 353 14.46 -25.70 -19.13
C ASP A 353 14.07 -24.31 -19.67
N VAL A 354 12.99 -23.73 -19.12
CA VAL A 354 12.50 -22.37 -19.42
C VAL A 354 13.57 -21.31 -19.16
N TYR A 355 14.47 -21.54 -18.19
CA TYR A 355 15.49 -20.57 -17.82
C TYR A 355 16.63 -20.42 -18.84
N LYS A 356 16.67 -21.30 -19.85
CA LYS A 356 17.55 -21.12 -21.03
C LYS A 356 17.04 -20.04 -21.98
N LEU A 357 15.75 -19.71 -21.91
CA LEU A 357 15.12 -18.68 -22.74
C LEU A 357 15.07 -17.33 -22.02
N VAL A 358 14.61 -17.34 -20.76
CA VAL A 358 14.43 -16.14 -19.95
C VAL A 358 15.15 -16.36 -18.61
N PRO A 359 15.97 -15.39 -18.14
CA PRO A 359 16.67 -15.56 -16.86
C PRO A 359 15.67 -15.77 -15.72
N LYS A 360 16.02 -16.66 -14.79
CA LYS A 360 15.23 -16.86 -13.57
C LYS A 360 15.12 -15.54 -12.80
N PRO A 361 13.90 -15.10 -12.40
CA PRO A 361 13.71 -13.95 -11.54
C PRO A 361 14.60 -14.03 -10.30
N THR A 362 15.30 -12.95 -9.97
CA THR A 362 16.13 -12.90 -8.76
C THR A 362 15.29 -12.38 -7.61
N ILE A 363 14.90 -13.26 -6.70
CA ILE A 363 14.04 -12.93 -5.57
C ILE A 363 14.87 -12.93 -4.27
N ASN A 364 14.61 -11.96 -3.40
CA ASN A 364 15.23 -11.91 -2.09
C ASN A 364 14.46 -12.79 -1.09
N ASN A 365 14.97 -13.98 -0.79
CA ASN A 365 14.27 -14.94 0.08
C ASN A 365 14.09 -14.45 1.53
N LYS A 366 14.82 -13.40 1.95
CA LYS A 366 14.57 -12.74 3.24
C LYS A 366 13.17 -12.13 3.34
N LEU A 367 12.46 -11.92 2.22
CA LEU A 367 11.07 -11.49 2.22
C LEU A 367 10.14 -12.45 2.98
N LEU A 368 10.48 -13.75 3.00
CA LEU A 368 9.72 -14.76 3.74
C LEU A 368 9.77 -14.56 5.26
N LEU A 369 10.73 -13.78 5.77
CA LEU A 369 10.74 -13.37 7.18
C LEU A 369 9.50 -12.52 7.52
N PHE A 370 8.88 -11.89 6.52
CA PHE A 370 7.69 -11.05 6.66
C PHE A 370 6.41 -11.77 6.25
N TRP A 371 6.49 -13.05 5.85
CA TRP A 371 5.33 -13.86 5.53
C TRP A 371 4.70 -14.39 6.80
N ARG A 372 3.38 -14.15 6.99
CA ARG A 372 2.59 -14.45 8.21
C ARG A 372 3.06 -13.73 9.49
N LYS A 373 4.19 -13.02 9.45
CA LYS A 373 4.76 -12.28 10.58
C LYS A 373 5.13 -10.87 10.11
N PRO A 374 4.19 -9.91 10.14
CA PRO A 374 4.49 -8.55 9.73
C PRO A 374 5.60 -7.96 10.60
N ALA A 375 6.59 -7.32 9.98
CA ALA A 375 7.63 -6.59 10.68
C ALA A 375 7.20 -5.15 10.89
N ARG A 376 7.53 -4.60 12.07
CA ARG A 376 7.23 -3.21 12.40
C ARG A 376 8.49 -2.45 12.76
N LYS A 377 8.57 -1.20 12.31
CA LYS A 377 9.62 -0.26 12.71
C LYS A 377 8.98 1.08 13.04
N SER A 378 9.27 1.60 14.23
CA SER A 378 8.82 2.94 14.63
C SER A 378 10.02 3.84 14.90
N TRP A 379 9.90 5.10 14.49
CA TRP A 379 10.88 6.13 14.79
C TRP A 379 10.20 7.49 14.87
N TRP A 380 10.92 8.43 15.47
CA TRP A 380 10.54 9.83 15.51
C TRP A 380 11.38 10.62 14.52
N SER A 381 10.82 11.73 14.07
CA SER A 381 11.51 12.79 13.34
C SER A 381 10.94 14.14 13.78
N ALA A 382 11.66 15.22 13.49
CA ALA A 382 11.17 16.56 13.72
C ALA A 382 11.57 17.49 12.58
N GLU A 383 10.69 18.41 12.22
CA GLU A 383 10.89 19.38 11.15
C GLU A 383 10.40 20.76 11.62
N ASN A 384 11.13 21.81 11.26
CA ASN A 384 10.66 23.18 11.42
C ASN A 384 10.08 23.63 10.07
N VAL A 385 8.84 24.07 10.09
CA VAL A 385 8.07 24.41 8.88
C VAL A 385 7.21 25.64 9.17
N GLU A 386 7.09 26.50 8.17
CA GLU A 386 6.17 27.63 8.20
C GLU A 386 4.89 27.27 7.45
N LEU A 387 3.76 27.29 8.13
CA LEU A 387 2.46 26.91 7.57
C LEU A 387 1.58 28.13 7.34
N GLU A 388 0.89 28.14 6.21
CA GLU A 388 -0.20 29.08 5.94
C GLU A 388 -1.48 28.57 6.62
N VAL A 389 -2.09 29.43 7.44
CA VAL A 389 -3.23 29.09 8.30
C VAL A 389 -4.24 30.22 8.27
N GLU A 390 -5.52 29.90 8.11
CA GLU A 390 -6.62 30.85 8.23
C GLU A 390 -7.08 30.94 9.68
N ILE A 391 -7.01 32.14 10.26
CA ILE A 391 -7.36 32.37 11.67
C ILE A 391 -8.18 33.65 11.85
N TYR A 392 -8.92 33.73 12.95
CA TYR A 392 -9.48 34.98 13.45
C TYR A 392 -8.39 35.79 14.15
N GLY A 393 -7.54 36.48 13.39
CA GLY A 393 -6.40 37.18 13.98
C GLY A 393 -5.39 37.67 12.95
N SER A 394 -4.24 38.12 13.42
CA SER A 394 -3.12 38.50 12.55
C SER A 394 -1.79 38.29 13.26
N ILE A 395 -0.69 38.32 12.52
CA ILE A 395 0.65 38.35 13.10
C ILE A 395 1.07 39.81 13.24
N VAL A 396 1.42 40.21 14.46
CA VAL A 396 1.87 41.56 14.78
C VAL A 396 3.30 41.50 15.30
N ASN A 397 4.12 42.46 14.89
CA ASN A 397 5.47 42.62 15.42
C ASN A 397 5.43 43.56 16.64
N VAL A 398 5.74 43.02 17.81
CA VAL A 398 5.81 43.77 19.06
C VAL A 398 7.27 43.76 19.54
N ASN A 399 7.92 44.93 19.54
CA ASN A 399 9.31 45.11 19.97
C ASN A 399 10.31 44.18 19.26
N GLY A 400 10.10 43.90 17.97
CA GLY A 400 10.97 43.01 17.18
C GLY A 400 10.61 41.53 17.28
N VAL A 401 9.61 41.14 18.08
CA VAL A 401 9.12 39.77 18.21
C VAL A 401 7.77 39.62 17.53
N ASN A 402 7.65 38.66 16.62
CA ASN A 402 6.37 38.33 15.99
C ASN A 402 5.48 37.55 16.97
N LYS A 403 4.22 37.96 17.09
CA LYS A 403 3.22 37.27 17.92
C LYS A 403 1.94 37.06 17.14
N VAL A 404 1.23 35.97 17.44
CA VAL A 404 -0.10 35.71 16.87
C VAL A 404 -1.14 36.37 17.75
N VAL A 405 -1.81 37.41 17.24
CA VAL A 405 -2.89 38.11 17.95
C VAL A 405 -4.23 37.57 17.44
N LEU A 406 -4.94 36.84 18.29
CA LEU A 406 -6.27 36.28 18.03
C LEU A 406 -7.35 37.27 18.42
N ARG A 407 -8.44 37.34 17.65
CA ARG A 407 -9.56 38.25 17.87
C ARG A 407 -10.89 37.52 17.74
N VAL A 408 -11.91 38.06 18.38
CA VAL A 408 -13.27 37.51 18.28
C VAL A 408 -13.75 37.57 16.81
N PRO A 409 -14.41 36.51 16.28
CA PRO A 409 -14.91 36.50 14.91
C PRO A 409 -15.85 37.68 14.66
N GLN A 410 -15.66 38.36 13.53
CA GLN A 410 -16.52 39.46 13.09
C GLN A 410 -17.26 39.01 11.83
N GLU A 411 -18.57 39.26 11.77
CA GLU A 411 -19.39 38.93 10.60
C GLU A 411 -18.92 39.73 9.39
N ASN A 412 -18.81 39.07 8.24
CA ASN A 412 -18.47 39.72 6.99
C ASN A 412 -19.69 40.49 6.46
N ALA A 413 -19.67 41.82 6.61
CA ALA A 413 -20.76 42.70 6.16
C ALA A 413 -21.07 42.63 4.65
N ASN A 414 -20.20 42.00 3.86
CA ASN A 414 -20.32 41.88 2.40
C ASN A 414 -20.60 40.46 1.90
N ALA A 415 -20.70 39.45 2.77
CA ALA A 415 -21.01 38.07 2.38
C ALA A 415 -22.51 37.80 2.51
N ASN A 416 -23.09 37.10 1.52
CA ASN A 416 -24.49 36.67 1.56
C ASN A 416 -24.72 35.52 2.56
N ASP A 417 -23.65 34.87 3.00
CA ASP A 417 -23.64 33.82 4.00
C ASP A 417 -23.03 34.35 5.31
N ASN A 418 -23.41 33.76 6.45
CA ASN A 418 -22.90 34.08 7.80
C ASN A 418 -21.41 33.68 7.95
N GLU A 419 -20.55 34.23 7.10
CA GLU A 419 -19.13 33.96 7.05
C GLU A 419 -18.38 34.97 7.93
N PHE A 420 -17.50 34.47 8.78
CA PHE A 420 -16.68 35.29 9.65
C PHE A 420 -15.39 35.70 8.95
N VAL A 421 -14.89 36.90 9.24
CA VAL A 421 -13.65 37.42 8.64
C VAL A 421 -12.41 36.70 9.23
N THR A 422 -11.79 35.83 8.44
CA THR A 422 -10.49 35.21 8.71
C THR A 422 -9.36 35.94 7.97
N ASN A 423 -8.12 35.75 8.45
CA ASN A 423 -6.91 36.16 7.73
C ASN A 423 -5.98 34.96 7.56
N THR A 424 -5.38 34.82 6.38
CA THR A 424 -4.31 33.85 6.14
C THR A 424 -2.99 34.39 6.68
N VAL A 425 -2.36 33.65 7.60
CA VAL A 425 -1.08 34.02 8.21
C VAL A 425 -0.08 32.87 8.11
N LYS A 426 1.21 33.20 8.17
CA LYS A 426 2.32 32.24 8.16
C LYS A 426 2.84 32.00 9.56
N ILE A 427 2.55 30.84 10.13
CA ILE A 427 2.96 30.49 11.49
C ILE A 427 4.12 29.48 11.42
N PRO A 428 5.31 29.83 11.94
CA PRO A 428 6.39 28.88 12.11
C PRO A 428 6.02 27.88 13.21
N ILE A 429 6.12 26.60 12.89
CA ILE A 429 5.88 25.50 13.83
C ILE A 429 7.04 24.50 13.80
N LYS A 430 7.19 23.81 14.92
CA LYS A 430 7.97 22.58 15.02
C LYS A 430 7.01 21.40 14.97
N LEU A 431 7.11 20.58 13.93
CA LEU A 431 6.40 19.33 13.81
C LEU A 431 7.22 18.22 14.42
N HIS A 432 6.64 17.51 15.39
CA HIS A 432 7.14 16.21 15.83
C HIS A 432 6.34 15.13 15.13
N ILE A 433 7.02 14.20 14.47
CA ILE A 433 6.40 13.20 13.60
C ILE A 433 6.86 11.82 14.07
N ARG A 434 5.92 10.96 14.46
CA ARG A 434 6.17 9.54 14.69
C ARG A 434 5.72 8.76 13.47
N ARG A 435 6.60 7.96 12.91
CA ARG A 435 6.25 7.02 11.84
C ARG A 435 6.29 5.61 12.39
N VAL A 436 5.33 4.79 11.96
CA VAL A 436 5.29 3.35 12.21
C VAL A 436 5.12 2.67 10.87
N TRP A 437 6.18 2.03 10.38
CA TRP A 437 6.08 1.19 9.20
C TRP A 437 5.70 -0.22 9.59
N THR A 438 4.80 -0.81 8.80
CA THR A 438 4.50 -2.25 8.84
C THR A 438 4.77 -2.83 7.46
N LEU A 439 5.65 -3.84 7.40
CA LEU A 439 5.98 -4.58 6.19
C LEU A 439 5.48 -6.02 6.31
N GLU A 440 4.75 -6.48 5.32
CA GLU A 440 4.25 -7.84 5.22
C GLU A 440 4.42 -8.38 3.80
N LEU A 441 4.69 -9.68 3.71
CA LEU A 441 4.60 -10.41 2.46
C LEU A 441 3.30 -11.23 2.45
N SER A 442 2.49 -11.04 1.42
CA SER A 442 1.27 -11.81 1.17
C SER A 442 1.50 -12.73 -0.02
N VAL A 443 1.36 -14.04 0.19
CA VAL A 443 1.44 -15.06 -0.87
C VAL A 443 0.02 -15.51 -1.18
N VAL A 444 -0.48 -15.13 -2.34
CA VAL A 444 -1.86 -15.41 -2.75
C VAL A 444 -2.00 -16.90 -3.06
N GLY A 445 -3.05 -17.52 -2.54
CA GLY A 445 -3.30 -18.97 -2.67
C GLY A 445 -2.70 -19.82 -1.55
N ILE A 446 -1.92 -19.25 -0.64
CA ILE A 446 -1.33 -19.98 0.50
C ILE A 446 -1.62 -19.22 1.79
N GLN A 447 -2.57 -19.74 2.58
CA GLN A 447 -2.90 -19.25 3.92
C GLN A 447 -2.02 -19.90 4.98
#